data_AF-A0AAV4S5R3-F1
#
_entry.id   AF-A0AAV4S5R3-F1
#
_cell.length_a   1.000
_cell.length_b   1.000
_cell.length_c   1.000
_cell.angle_alpha   90.00
_cell.angle_beta   90.00
_cell.angle_gamma   90.00
#
_symmetry.space_group_name_H-M   'P 1'
#
loop_
_entity.id
_entity.type
_entity.pdbx_description
1 polymer ?
#
loop_
_entity_poly.entity_id
_entity_poly.type
_entity_poly.pdbx_seq_one_letter_code
_entity_poly.pdbx_strand_id
1 'polypeptide(L)'
;MILIIFSILKVVIATNIAETSLTIDGIYPVVDPGFVKQNVYNSKTGMDSLVVIPISQAQSKQRAGRAGPGKCYSLYTERSYRDEMLTCS
;
A
#
# COMPACT_ATOMS: atom_id res chain seq x y z
N MET A 1 -4.42 -2.55 -1.17
CA MET A 1 -4.75 -3.03 -2.52
C MET A 1 -5.07 -4.57 -2.33
N ILE A 2 -6.15 -5.16 -2.90
CA ILE A 2 -6.73 -6.54 -2.65
C ILE A 2 -7.06 -7.47 -3.88
N LEU A 3 -8.19 -7.36 -4.65
CA LEU A 3 -8.47 -7.79 -6.08
C LEU A 3 -9.94 -8.18 -6.42
N ILE A 4 -10.72 -7.35 -7.16
CA ILE A 4 -12.15 -7.66 -7.52
C ILE A 4 -12.65 -6.97 -8.82
N ILE A 5 -12.76 -7.72 -9.93
CA ILE A 5 -13.32 -7.21 -11.20
C ILE A 5 -14.85 -7.36 -11.23
N PHE A 6 -15.58 -6.24 -11.36
CA PHE A 6 -17.01 -6.23 -11.72
C PHE A 6 -17.23 -5.69 -13.14
N SER A 7 -18.25 -6.21 -13.83
CA SER A 7 -18.44 -6.04 -15.29
C SER A 7 -18.84 -4.63 -15.77
N ILE A 8 -18.97 -3.66 -14.87
CA ILE A 8 -19.39 -2.27 -15.18
C ILE A 8 -18.27 -1.27 -14.81
N LEU A 9 -17.56 -1.53 -13.71
CA LEU A 9 -16.42 -0.74 -13.25
C LEU A 9 -15.34 -1.69 -12.72
N LYS A 10 -14.14 -1.62 -13.33
CA LYS A 10 -13.00 -2.49 -12.98
C LYS A 10 -12.35 -1.99 -11.69
N VAL A 11 -12.75 -2.53 -10.54
CA VAL A 11 -12.16 -2.18 -9.24
C VAL A 11 -10.84 -2.95 -9.04
N VAL A 12 -9.74 -2.34 -9.46
CA VAL A 12 -8.42 -2.92 -9.24
C VAL A 12 -7.99 -2.77 -7.81
N ILE A 13 -7.55 -3.91 -7.34
CA ILE A 13 -6.97 -4.13 -6.05
C ILE A 13 -6.06 -5.38 -6.26
N ALA A 14 -4.97 -5.51 -5.53
CA ALA A 14 -4.03 -6.64 -5.43
C ALA A 14 -3.07 -6.29 -4.27
N THR A 15 -2.57 -7.21 -3.43
CA THR A 15 -1.80 -6.84 -2.21
C THR A 15 -0.46 -6.15 -2.50
N ASN A 16 0.39 -5.90 -1.49
CA ASN A 16 1.75 -5.38 -1.71
C ASN A 16 2.58 -6.24 -2.70
N ILE A 17 2.19 -7.49 -2.94
CA ILE A 17 2.72 -8.35 -4.00
C ILE A 17 2.55 -7.72 -5.42
N ALA A 18 1.50 -6.93 -5.64
CA ALA A 18 1.26 -6.18 -6.86
C ALA A 18 1.81 -4.74 -6.85
N GLU A 19 2.42 -4.30 -5.75
CA GLU A 19 3.11 -3.00 -5.64
C GLU A 19 4.27 -2.90 -6.64
N THR A 20 4.82 -4.05 -7.08
CA THR A 20 5.97 -4.15 -7.99
C THR A 20 5.72 -4.97 -9.27
N SER A 21 4.67 -5.80 -9.37
CA SER A 21 4.58 -6.85 -10.40
C SER A 21 3.57 -6.65 -11.54
N LEU A 22 2.62 -5.70 -11.45
CA LEU A 22 1.70 -5.38 -12.55
C LEU A 22 1.58 -3.88 -12.83
N THR A 23 1.72 -3.52 -14.10
CA THR A 23 1.20 -2.28 -14.69
C THR A 23 -0.16 -2.57 -15.31
N ILE A 24 -1.20 -1.86 -14.87
CA ILE A 24 -2.53 -1.92 -15.47
C ILE A 24 -2.83 -0.54 -16.01
N ASP A 25 -3.02 -0.44 -17.33
CA ASP A 25 -3.33 0.82 -17.98
C ASP A 25 -4.72 1.32 -17.58
N GLY A 26 -4.85 2.63 -17.33
CA GLY A 26 -6.13 3.25 -16.98
C GLY A 26 -6.51 3.24 -15.49
N ILE A 27 -5.55 3.11 -14.56
CA ILE A 27 -5.79 3.42 -13.14
C ILE A 27 -5.95 4.95 -12.99
N TYR A 28 -7.11 5.42 -12.50
CA TYR A 28 -7.42 6.86 -12.42
C TYR A 28 -7.76 7.38 -11.00
N PRO A 29 -8.21 6.53 -10.06
CA PRO A 29 -7.97 6.81 -8.65
C PRO A 29 -7.31 5.63 -7.92
N VAL A 30 -6.24 5.92 -7.18
CA VAL A 30 -5.64 5.00 -6.20
C VAL A 30 -6.19 5.33 -4.82
N VAL A 31 -6.57 4.32 -4.04
CA VAL A 31 -6.94 4.47 -2.62
C VAL A 31 -5.93 3.71 -1.78
N ASP A 32 -5.19 4.43 -0.92
CA ASP A 32 -4.17 3.84 -0.05
C ASP A 32 -4.58 3.91 1.43
N PRO A 33 -4.81 2.76 2.08
CA PRO A 33 -5.08 2.73 3.52
C PRO A 33 -3.85 3.02 4.38
N GLY A 34 -2.64 3.04 3.82
CA GLY A 34 -1.41 3.30 4.58
C GLY A 34 -0.87 2.10 5.37
N PHE A 35 -1.39 0.89 5.13
CA PHE A 35 -0.97 -0.34 5.84
C PHE A 35 -0.43 -1.42 4.88
N VAL A 36 0.35 -2.35 5.45
CA VAL A 36 0.85 -3.56 4.79
C VAL A 36 0.87 -4.74 5.78
N LYS A 37 0.68 -5.97 5.29
CA LYS A 37 1.05 -7.18 6.05
C LYS A 37 2.53 -7.48 5.79
N GLN A 38 3.35 -7.35 6.81
CA GLN A 38 4.78 -7.66 6.75
C GLN A 38 5.07 -8.90 7.62
N ASN A 39 5.97 -9.75 7.13
CA ASN A 39 6.53 -10.81 7.95
C ASN A 39 7.56 -10.19 8.92
N VAL A 40 7.34 -10.37 10.22
CA VAL A 40 8.24 -9.89 11.28
C VAL A 40 8.76 -11.10 12.04
N TYR A 41 10.09 -11.27 12.00
CA TYR A 41 10.79 -12.31 12.73
C TYR A 41 10.95 -11.92 14.21
N ASN A 42 10.50 -12.79 15.12
CA ASN A 42 10.72 -12.62 16.55
C ASN A 42 11.89 -13.49 17.02
N SER A 43 13.05 -12.86 17.21
CA SER A 43 14.28 -13.52 17.65
C SER A 43 14.21 -14.16 19.04
N LYS A 44 13.24 -13.78 19.89
CA LYS A 44 13.04 -14.39 21.21
C LYS A 44 12.29 -15.72 21.17
N THR A 45 11.44 -15.91 20.15
CA THR A 45 10.62 -17.12 19.99
C THR A 45 11.04 -17.97 18.80
N GLY A 46 11.99 -17.51 17.98
CA GLY A 46 12.45 -18.21 16.77
C GLY A 46 11.37 -18.37 15.70
N MET A 47 10.36 -17.51 15.71
CA MET A 47 9.17 -17.64 14.86
C MET A 47 8.90 -16.36 14.07
N ASP A 48 8.49 -16.57 12.82
CA ASP A 48 7.96 -15.56 11.93
C ASP A 48 6.48 -15.27 12.24
N SER A 49 6.03 -14.04 11.99
CA SER A 49 4.64 -13.63 12.19
C SER A 49 4.21 -12.56 11.21
N LEU A 50 3.08 -12.79 10.54
CA LEU A 50 2.45 -11.84 9.63
C LEU A 50 1.63 -10.81 10.41
N VAL A 51 2.21 -9.64 10.63
CA VAL A 51 1.57 -8.51 11.35
C VAL A 51 1.17 -7.41 10.37
N VAL A 52 0.10 -6.68 10.71
CA VAL A 52 -0.31 -5.48 9.98
C VAL A 52 0.43 -4.29 10.59
N ILE A 53 1.17 -3.55 9.76
CA ILE A 53 1.93 -2.36 10.19
C ILE A 53 1.69 -1.18 9.23
N PRO A 54 1.91 0.07 9.67
CA PRO A 54 1.96 1.22 8.76
C PRO A 54 3.05 1.03 7.69
N ILE A 55 2.81 1.56 6.49
CA ILE A 55 3.83 1.60 5.43
C ILE A 55 4.88 2.67 5.71
N SER A 56 6.04 2.56 5.07
CA SER A 56 7.02 3.66 5.05
C SER A 56 6.55 4.81 4.15
N GLN A 57 7.08 6.01 4.41
CA GLN A 57 6.84 7.17 3.55
C GLN A 57 7.30 6.94 2.10
N ALA A 58 8.33 6.11 1.88
CA ALA A 58 8.79 5.74 0.54
C ALA A 58 7.76 4.86 -0.20
N GLN A 59 7.19 3.85 0.48
CA GLN A 59 6.12 3.01 -0.08
C GLN A 59 4.86 3.82 -0.39
N SER A 60 4.49 4.75 0.50
CA SER A 60 3.37 5.68 0.27
C SER A 60 3.58 6.50 -1.02
N LYS A 61 4.78 7.08 -1.22
CA LYS A 61 5.13 7.79 -2.46
C LYS A 61 5.07 6.89 -3.71
N GLN A 62 5.55 5.65 -3.63
CA GLN A 62 5.47 4.70 -4.74
C GLN A 62 4.01 4.32 -5.08
N ARG A 63 3.14 4.14 -4.08
CA ARG A 63 1.71 3.90 -4.27
C ARG A 63 1.00 5.11 -4.89
N ALA A 64 1.31 6.32 -4.44
CA ALA A 64 0.80 7.55 -5.04
C ALA A 64 1.21 7.70 -6.51
N GLY A 65 2.48 7.37 -6.85
CA GLY A 65 2.99 7.40 -8.23
C GLY A 65 2.23 6.50 -9.20
N ARG A 66 1.63 5.39 -8.72
CA ARG A 66 0.78 4.49 -9.54
C ARG A 66 -0.55 5.11 -9.98
N ALA A 67 -0.95 6.26 -9.44
CA ALA A 67 -2.12 6.98 -9.94
C ALA A 67 -1.86 7.70 -11.27
N GLY A 68 -0.60 7.89 -11.67
CA GLY A 68 -0.23 8.59 -12.90
C GLY A 68 -0.83 10.02 -12.96
N PRO A 69 -1.60 10.38 -14.00
CA PRO A 69 -2.33 11.66 -14.05
C PRO A 69 -3.60 11.70 -13.18
N GLY A 70 -3.96 10.57 -12.54
CA GLY A 70 -5.08 10.44 -11.62
C GLY A 70 -4.77 10.94 -10.20
N LYS A 71 -5.71 10.72 -9.27
CA LYS A 71 -5.57 11.13 -7.87
C LYS A 71 -5.27 9.95 -6.95
N CYS A 72 -4.40 10.16 -5.96
CA CYS A 72 -4.23 9.25 -4.84
C CYS A 72 -5.05 9.75 -3.64
N TYR A 73 -5.85 8.87 -3.06
CA TYR A 73 -6.67 9.10 -1.87
C TYR A 73 -6.08 8.34 -0.69
N SER A 74 -5.28 9.03 0.10
CA SER A 74 -4.73 8.52 1.36
C SER A 74 -5.81 8.53 2.45
N LEU A 75 -6.04 7.39 3.10
CA LEU A 75 -7.03 7.25 4.19
C LEU A 75 -6.46 7.53 5.59
N TYR A 76 -5.35 8.26 5.64
CA TYR A 76 -4.63 8.63 6.86
C TYR A 76 -4.35 10.14 6.83
N THR A 77 -4.14 10.74 8.01
CA THR A 77 -3.87 12.18 8.09
C THR A 77 -2.43 12.50 7.71
N GLU A 78 -2.17 13.73 7.28
CA GLU A 78 -0.81 14.26 7.07
C GLU A 78 0.05 14.15 8.35
N ARG A 79 -0.58 14.18 9.53
CA ARG A 79 0.08 13.94 10.80
C ARG A 79 0.54 12.49 10.93
N SER A 80 -0.36 11.53 10.68
CA SER A 80 -0.03 10.09 10.72
C SER A 80 1.06 9.73 9.70
N TYR A 81 1.03 10.34 8.51
CA TYR A 81 2.09 10.19 7.50
C TYR A 81 3.47 10.66 8.00
N ARG A 82 3.51 11.68 8.87
CA ARG A 82 4.76 12.25 9.39
C ARG A 82 5.25 11.59 10.67
N ASP A 83 4.32 11.30 11.58
CA ASP A 83 4.59 10.91 12.97
C ASP A 83 4.53 9.38 13.16
N GLU A 84 3.76 8.65 12.34
CA GLU A 84 3.50 7.20 12.50
C GLU A 84 4.14 6.33 11.40
N MET A 85 4.42 6.89 10.22
CA MET A 85 5.05 6.16 9.11
C MET A 85 6.58 6.30 9.12
N LEU A 86 7.27 5.17 8.94
CA LEU A 86 8.74 5.13 8.89
C LEU A 86 9.29 5.97 7.73
N THR A 87 10.19 6.90 8.04
CA THR A 87 11.08 7.54 7.06
C THR A 87 12.12 6.53 6.57
N CYS A 88 12.09 6.18 5.28
CA CYS A 88 13.28 5.64 4.64
C CYS A 88 14.31 6.77 4.51
N SER A 89 15.53 6.51 4.98
CA SER A 89 16.72 7.36 4.80
C SER A 89 17.32 7.16 3.41
#